data_AF-A0A2K3LQ56-F1
#
_entry.id   AF-A0A2K3LQ56-F1
#
_cell.length_a   1.000
_cell.length_b   1.000
_cell.length_c   1.000
_cell.angle_alpha   90.00
_cell.angle_beta   90.00
_cell.angle_gamma   90.00
#
_symmetry.space_group_name_H-M   'P 1'
#
loop_
_entity.id
_entity.type
_entity.pdbx_description
1 polymer ?
#
loop_
_entity_poly.entity_id
_entity_poly.type
_entity_poly.pdbx_seq_one_letter_code
_entity_poly.pdbx_strand_id
1 'polypeptide(L)'
;MEIVRPQSHRNLFSSNDAVSVPTIPLYRSAPPLEVRLEDFESFAIDRLRVLKGISDGLSRGKKPDEMEKLVEESWKVHMRHQHASEVLNKDIISHFVLRLVYCRTEDLRKWFLSMECALFRYRFRFLTTEAQRAIMDEFDLTCKAVNNVEFESIKEKLGQVARSMGQLSPTVYESFPVFDYFFIV
;
A
#
# COMPACT_ATOMS: atom_id res chain seq x y z
N MET A 1 -24.78 -6.75 -25.70
CA MET A 1 -24.61 -7.50 -24.44
C MET A 1 -23.16 -7.91 -24.36
N GLU A 2 -22.33 -7.10 -23.70
CA GLU A 2 -20.92 -7.46 -23.49
C GLU A 2 -20.84 -8.48 -22.37
N ILE A 3 -20.19 -9.60 -22.68
CA ILE A 3 -19.98 -10.73 -21.78
C ILE A 3 -18.87 -10.31 -20.82
N VAL A 4 -19.25 -9.91 -19.60
CA VAL A 4 -18.33 -9.70 -18.49
C VAL A 4 -17.62 -11.03 -18.21
N ARG A 5 -16.33 -11.08 -18.50
CA ARG A 5 -15.47 -12.22 -18.14
C ARG A 5 -15.45 -12.38 -16.62
N PRO A 6 -15.69 -13.58 -16.07
CA PRO A 6 -15.64 -13.79 -14.63
C PRO A 6 -14.17 -13.74 -14.19
N GLN A 7 -13.84 -12.81 -13.30
CA GLN A 7 -12.54 -12.78 -12.65
C GLN A 7 -12.40 -14.04 -11.79
N SER A 8 -11.36 -14.81 -12.09
CA SER A 8 -11.02 -16.08 -11.46
C SER A 8 -10.96 -15.93 -9.93
N HIS A 9 -11.82 -16.68 -9.23
CA HIS A 9 -11.73 -16.92 -7.80
C HIS A 9 -10.43 -17.68 -7.50
N ARG A 10 -9.34 -16.97 -7.22
CA ARG A 10 -8.19 -17.56 -6.54
C ARG A 10 -8.48 -17.53 -5.04
N ASN A 11 -8.92 -18.67 -4.52
CA ASN A 11 -8.92 -18.95 -3.08
C ASN A 11 -7.50 -18.71 -2.56
N LEU A 12 -7.32 -17.71 -1.70
CA LEU A 12 -6.02 -17.38 -1.09
C LEU A 12 -5.61 -18.37 0.03
N PHE A 13 -6.37 -19.43 0.25
CA PHE A 13 -6.02 -20.48 1.21
C PHE A 13 -6.34 -21.85 0.63
N SER A 14 -5.32 -22.46 0.03
CA SER A 14 -5.17 -23.91 -0.02
C SER A 14 -3.77 -24.22 0.50
N SER A 15 -3.71 -25.01 1.55
CA SER A 15 -2.51 -25.44 2.26
C SER A 15 -1.50 -26.11 1.32
N ASN A 16 -0.24 -25.64 1.33
CA ASN A 16 1.03 -26.41 1.28
C ASN A 16 2.17 -25.62 0.62
N ASP A 17 3.30 -25.52 1.33
CA ASP A 17 4.68 -25.33 0.85
C ASP A 17 4.95 -24.37 -0.32
N ALA A 18 4.79 -23.08 -0.06
CA ALA A 18 5.64 -22.06 -0.68
C ALA A 18 5.94 -21.00 0.39
N VAL A 19 7.22 -20.62 0.53
CA VAL A 19 7.62 -19.46 1.32
C VAL A 19 6.98 -18.24 0.66
N SER A 20 5.75 -17.90 1.04
CA SER A 20 5.06 -16.74 0.50
C SER A 20 5.76 -15.53 1.06
N VAL A 21 6.42 -14.75 0.19
CA VAL A 21 7.00 -13.48 0.58
C VAL A 21 5.88 -12.65 1.25
N PRO A 22 6.06 -12.16 2.49
CA PRO A 22 5.03 -11.41 3.18
C PRO A 22 4.64 -10.19 2.34
N THR A 23 3.41 -10.19 1.84
CA THR A 23 2.92 -9.19 0.90
C THR A 23 1.77 -8.40 1.53
N ILE A 24 1.68 -7.11 1.25
CA ILE A 24 0.58 -6.25 1.72
C ILE A 24 -0.72 -6.67 1.02
N PRO A 25 -1.84 -6.85 1.75
CA PRO A 25 -3.13 -7.14 1.12
C PRO A 25 -3.57 -6.03 0.16
N LEU A 26 -4.11 -6.41 -1.00
CA LEU A 26 -4.61 -5.47 -2.00
C LEU A 26 -6.12 -5.16 -1.85
N TYR A 27 -6.77 -5.75 -0.86
CA TYR A 27 -8.19 -5.52 -0.51
C TYR A 27 -9.18 -5.64 -1.69
N ARG A 28 -8.89 -6.50 -2.67
CA ARG A 28 -9.72 -6.69 -3.88
C ARG A 28 -11.12 -7.22 -3.55
N SER A 29 -11.20 -8.21 -2.66
CA SER A 29 -12.45 -8.82 -2.20
C SER A 29 -12.36 -9.12 -0.71
N ALA A 30 -13.49 -8.95 0.00
CA ALA A 30 -13.57 -9.34 1.40
C ALA A 30 -13.47 -10.86 1.50
N PRO A 31 -12.47 -11.43 2.20
CA PRO A 31 -12.41 -12.85 2.43
C PRO A 31 -13.53 -13.28 3.41
N PRO A 32 -13.95 -14.56 3.40
CA PRO A 32 -14.90 -15.10 4.37
C PRO A 32 -14.21 -15.25 5.73
N LEU A 33 -14.06 -14.15 6.45
CA LEU A 33 -13.52 -14.11 7.81
C LEU A 33 -14.67 -13.86 8.80
N GLU A 34 -14.68 -14.63 9.89
CA GLU A 34 -15.57 -14.42 11.02
C GLU A 34 -14.83 -13.62 12.10
N VAL A 35 -15.52 -12.66 12.69
CA VAL A 35 -14.96 -11.80 13.73
C VAL A 35 -16.07 -11.44 14.72
N ARG A 36 -15.71 -11.39 16.00
CA ARG A 36 -16.64 -10.94 17.05
C ARG A 36 -16.96 -9.47 16.85
N LEU A 37 -18.15 -9.06 17.27
CA LEU A 37 -18.58 -7.67 17.09
C LEU A 37 -17.66 -6.68 17.83
N GLU A 38 -17.18 -7.05 19.02
CA GLU A 38 -16.25 -6.23 19.79
C GLU A 38 -14.91 -6.03 19.05
N ASP A 39 -14.36 -7.10 18.47
CA ASP A 39 -13.12 -7.07 17.70
C ASP A 39 -13.31 -6.30 16.38
N PHE A 40 -14.47 -6.45 15.74
CA PHE A 40 -14.85 -5.74 14.52
C PHE A 40 -14.78 -4.22 14.70
N GLU A 41 -15.36 -3.69 15.78
CA GLU A 41 -15.30 -2.26 16.11
C GLU A 41 -13.88 -1.83 16.49
N SER A 42 -13.22 -2.58 17.36
CA SER A 42 -11.86 -2.30 17.84
C SER A 42 -10.86 -2.20 16.69
N PHE A 43 -10.89 -3.15 15.75
CA PHE A 43 -10.01 -3.18 14.59
C PHE A 43 -10.21 -1.96 13.69
N ALA A 44 -11.45 -1.54 13.47
CA ALA A 44 -11.78 -0.36 12.68
C ALA A 44 -11.27 0.92 13.35
N ILE A 45 -11.44 1.06 14.66
CA ILE A 45 -10.94 2.20 15.44
C ILE A 45 -9.41 2.29 15.34
N ASP A 46 -8.71 1.18 15.50
CA ASP A 46 -7.24 1.16 15.43
C ASP A 46 -6.71 1.59 14.06
N ARG A 47 -7.29 1.08 12.96
CA ARG A 47 -6.93 1.55 11.62
C ARG A 47 -7.25 3.02 11.43
N LEU A 48 -8.41 3.48 11.91
CA LEU A 48 -8.80 4.88 11.81
C LEU A 48 -7.82 5.81 12.54
N ARG A 49 -7.24 5.39 13.67
CA ARG A 49 -6.17 6.15 14.36
C ARG A 49 -4.95 6.32 13.47
N VAL A 50 -4.53 5.28 12.75
CA VAL A 50 -3.43 5.37 11.77
C VAL A 50 -3.76 6.36 10.66
N LEU A 51 -4.94 6.24 10.03
CA LEU A 51 -5.34 7.12 8.93
C LEU A 51 -5.45 8.59 9.36
N LYS A 52 -5.98 8.85 10.57
CA LYS A 52 -6.01 10.21 11.14
C LYS A 52 -4.61 10.72 11.43
N GLY A 53 -3.72 9.90 11.96
CA GLY A 53 -2.31 10.27 12.17
C GLY A 53 -1.61 10.68 10.87
N ILE A 54 -1.88 9.97 9.77
CA ILE A 54 -1.39 10.34 8.43
C ILE A 54 -1.97 11.67 7.98
N SER A 55 -3.30 11.85 8.09
CA SER A 55 -4.00 13.09 7.74
C SER A 55 -3.44 14.30 8.50
N ASP A 56 -3.23 14.15 9.80
CA ASP A 56 -2.70 15.20 10.67
C ASP A 56 -1.23 15.51 10.35
N GLY A 57 -0.43 14.49 10.04
CA GLY A 57 0.95 14.67 9.63
C GLY A 57 1.07 15.46 8.32
N LEU A 58 0.26 15.09 7.32
CA LEU A 58 0.23 15.77 6.01
C LEU A 58 -0.26 17.22 6.14
N SER A 59 -1.33 17.46 6.89
CA SER A 59 -1.87 18.82 7.08
C SER A 59 -0.90 19.76 7.82
N ARG A 60 -0.01 19.21 8.66
CA ARG A 60 1.07 19.94 9.33
C ARG A 60 2.31 20.14 8.47
N GLY A 61 2.32 19.63 7.23
CA GLY A 61 3.46 19.77 6.32
C GLY A 61 4.70 19.02 6.77
N LYS A 62 4.54 17.89 7.48
CA LYS A 62 5.68 17.03 7.85
C LYS A 62 6.48 16.61 6.62
N LYS A 63 7.80 16.56 6.77
CA LYS A 63 8.71 16.11 5.70
C LYS A 63 8.53 14.62 5.41
N PRO A 64 8.90 14.13 4.22
CA PRO A 64 8.77 12.71 3.85
C PRO A 64 9.37 11.75 4.90
N ASP A 65 10.58 12.00 5.38
CA ASP A 65 11.24 11.15 6.38
C ASP A 65 10.49 11.12 7.73
N GLU A 66 9.93 12.27 8.14
CA GLU A 66 9.12 12.35 9.36
C GLU A 66 7.78 11.63 9.21
N MET A 67 7.21 11.67 8.00
CA MET A 67 5.99 10.95 7.68
C MET A 67 6.22 9.44 7.66
N GLU A 68 7.31 8.97 7.06
CA GLU A 68 7.69 7.55 7.07
C GLU A 68 7.78 7.04 8.51
N LYS A 69 8.53 7.73 9.36
CA LYS A 69 8.68 7.36 10.77
C LYS A 69 7.34 7.39 11.52
N LEU A 70 6.52 8.42 11.30
CA LEU A 70 5.19 8.53 11.91
C LEU A 70 4.30 7.35 11.53
N VAL A 71 4.25 6.98 10.24
CA VAL A 71 3.41 5.87 9.78
C VAL A 71 3.90 4.55 10.33
N GLU A 72 5.22 4.31 10.32
CA GLU A 72 5.80 3.07 10.85
C GLU A 72 5.50 2.90 12.34
N GLU A 73 5.68 3.95 13.14
CA GLU A 73 5.39 3.94 14.58
C GLU A 73 3.90 3.77 14.84
N SER A 74 3.04 4.54 14.16
CA SER A 74 1.58 4.47 14.31
C SER A 74 1.05 3.08 13.94
N TRP A 75 1.56 2.50 12.85
CA TRP A 75 1.22 1.14 12.43
C TRP A 75 1.63 0.11 13.49
N LYS A 76 2.86 0.19 14.01
CA LYS A 76 3.33 -0.71 15.08
C LYS A 76 2.50 -0.56 16.36
N VAL A 77 2.05 0.64 16.70
CA VAL A 77 1.27 0.86 17.92
C VAL A 77 -0.15 0.34 17.78
N HIS A 78 -0.82 0.63 16.67
CA HIS A 78 -2.27 0.36 16.53
C HIS A 78 -2.59 -0.94 15.81
N MET A 79 -1.76 -1.38 14.87
CA MET A 79 -2.09 -2.53 14.00
C MET A 79 -1.40 -3.83 14.39
N ARG A 80 -0.67 -3.85 15.52
CA ARG A 80 -0.21 -5.10 16.13
C ARG A 80 -1.36 -5.86 16.77
N HIS A 81 -1.16 -7.18 16.87
CA HIS A 81 -2.04 -8.09 17.57
C HIS A 81 -1.19 -9.09 18.37
N GLN A 82 -1.73 -9.62 19.47
CA GLN A 82 -1.02 -10.58 20.33
C GLN A 82 -0.68 -11.87 19.57
N HIS A 83 -1.62 -12.32 18.76
CA HIS A 83 -1.45 -13.47 17.87
C HIS A 83 -1.02 -13.01 16.48
N ALA A 84 0.12 -13.52 15.99
CA ALA A 84 0.67 -13.17 14.68
C ALA A 84 -0.29 -13.49 13.52
N SER A 85 -1.06 -14.59 13.64
CA SER A 85 -2.09 -14.97 12.66
C SER A 85 -3.18 -13.93 12.52
N GLU A 86 -3.52 -13.22 13.59
CA GLU A 86 -4.58 -12.22 13.62
C GLU A 86 -4.13 -10.83 13.16
N VAL A 87 -2.82 -10.59 13.01
CA VAL A 87 -2.32 -9.30 12.49
C VAL A 87 -2.85 -9.05 11.08
N LEU A 88 -2.84 -10.09 10.24
CA LEU A 88 -3.36 -10.01 8.87
C LEU A 88 -4.89 -9.88 8.85
N ASN A 89 -5.59 -10.65 9.68
CA ASN A 89 -7.04 -10.55 9.81
C ASN A 89 -7.46 -9.14 10.27
N LYS A 90 -6.78 -8.59 11.27
CA LYS A 90 -7.00 -7.21 11.75
C LYS A 90 -6.82 -6.20 10.63
N ASP A 91 -5.75 -6.30 9.85
CA ASP A 91 -5.50 -5.42 8.69
C ASP A 91 -6.63 -5.49 7.65
N ILE A 92 -7.02 -6.70 7.25
CA ILE A 92 -8.05 -6.92 6.24
C ILE A 92 -9.43 -6.46 6.75
N ILE A 93 -9.84 -6.95 7.92
CA ILE A 93 -11.16 -6.67 8.49
C ILE A 93 -11.32 -5.17 8.68
N SER A 94 -10.36 -4.51 9.35
CA SER A 94 -10.43 -3.07 9.61
C SER A 94 -10.61 -2.24 8.35
N HIS A 95 -9.91 -2.58 7.25
CA HIS A 95 -10.09 -1.89 5.97
C HIS A 95 -11.53 -2.03 5.44
N PHE A 96 -12.09 -3.25 5.42
CA PHE A 96 -13.45 -3.47 4.93
C PHE A 96 -14.51 -2.87 5.85
N VAL A 97 -14.31 -2.86 7.17
CA VAL A 97 -15.21 -2.16 8.10
C VAL A 97 -15.24 -0.67 7.78
N LEU A 98 -14.07 -0.03 7.62
CA LEU A 98 -14.02 1.41 7.32
C LEU A 98 -14.65 1.73 5.96
N ARG A 99 -14.59 0.83 4.98
CA ARG A 99 -15.34 1.00 3.71
C ARG A 99 -16.85 1.09 3.92
N LEU A 100 -17.42 0.36 4.87
CA LEU A 100 -18.86 0.46 5.20
C LEU A 100 -19.20 1.78 5.89
N VAL A 101 -18.27 2.31 6.71
CA VAL A 101 -18.48 3.57 7.43
C VAL A 101 -18.34 4.78 6.49
N TYR A 102 -17.31 4.79 5.64
CA TYR A 102 -16.91 5.94 4.83
C TYR A 102 -17.54 5.97 3.42
N CYS A 103 -18.40 5.01 3.06
CA CYS A 103 -19.09 5.00 1.76
C CYS A 103 -20.23 6.03 1.63
N ARG A 104 -20.66 6.65 2.75
CA ARG A 104 -21.91 7.42 2.85
C ARG A 104 -21.95 8.69 2.00
N THR A 105 -20.86 9.44 1.94
CA THR A 105 -20.78 10.70 1.18
C THR A 105 -19.55 10.70 0.29
N GLU A 106 -19.52 11.56 -0.73
CA GLU A 106 -18.36 11.68 -1.61
C GLU A 106 -17.12 12.18 -0.86
N ASP A 107 -17.27 13.16 0.03
CA ASP A 107 -16.15 13.71 0.79
C ASP A 107 -15.53 12.68 1.73
N LEU A 108 -16.36 11.86 2.39
CA LEU A 108 -15.87 10.76 3.22
C LEU A 108 -15.12 9.72 2.38
N ARG A 109 -15.64 9.38 1.20
CA ARG A 109 -14.98 8.44 0.27
C ARG A 109 -13.64 8.99 -0.21
N LYS A 110 -13.57 10.27 -0.59
CA LYS A 110 -12.34 10.94 -1.02
C LYS A 110 -11.30 10.97 0.09
N TRP A 111 -11.70 11.35 1.30
CA TRP A 111 -10.79 11.38 2.44
C TRP A 111 -10.27 9.98 2.76
N PHE A 112 -11.14 8.98 2.87
CA PHE A 112 -10.76 7.60 3.16
C PHE A 112 -9.81 7.05 2.09
N LEU A 113 -10.15 7.20 0.81
CA LEU A 113 -9.30 6.75 -0.30
C LEU A 113 -7.93 7.43 -0.26
N SER A 114 -7.88 8.75 -0.05
CA SER A 114 -6.62 9.49 0.01
C SER A 114 -5.72 8.98 1.14
N MET A 115 -6.28 8.75 2.33
CA MET A 115 -5.51 8.26 3.48
C MET A 115 -5.09 6.79 3.34
N GLU A 116 -5.95 5.92 2.79
CA GLU A 116 -5.61 4.53 2.49
C GLU A 116 -4.51 4.44 1.42
N CYS A 117 -4.59 5.25 0.36
CA CYS A 117 -3.55 5.30 -0.67
C CYS A 117 -2.21 5.78 -0.08
N ALA A 118 -2.23 6.78 0.81
CA ALA A 118 -1.03 7.24 1.50
C ALA A 118 -0.44 6.13 2.39
N LEU A 119 -1.29 5.46 3.19
CA LEU A 119 -0.87 4.33 4.02
C LEU A 119 -0.26 3.20 3.18
N PHE A 120 -0.90 2.83 2.07
CA PHE A 120 -0.38 1.83 1.14
C PHE A 120 1.01 2.24 0.61
N ARG A 121 1.17 3.50 0.18
CA ARG A 121 2.44 4.02 -0.32
C ARG A 121 3.57 3.88 0.71
N TYR A 122 3.33 4.26 1.95
CA TYR A 122 4.34 4.11 3.01
C TYR A 122 4.64 2.65 3.31
N ARG A 123 3.61 1.80 3.47
CA ARG A 123 3.82 0.36 3.70
C ARG A 123 4.58 -0.30 2.55
N PHE A 124 4.27 0.08 1.31
CA PHE A 124 4.94 -0.42 0.11
C PHE A 124 6.43 -0.04 0.09
N ARG A 125 6.78 1.20 0.49
CA ARG A 125 8.19 1.64 0.62
C ARG A 125 8.98 0.84 1.66
N PHE A 126 8.31 0.33 2.71
CA PHE A 126 8.96 -0.50 3.74
C PHE A 126 9.12 -1.97 3.35
N LEU A 127 8.56 -2.41 2.22
CA LEU A 127 8.73 -3.76 1.72
C LEU A 127 10.13 -3.98 1.12
N THR A 128 10.59 -5.23 1.13
CA THR A 128 11.80 -5.59 0.38
C THR A 128 11.54 -5.50 -1.12
N THR A 129 12.61 -5.35 -1.92
CA THR A 129 12.53 -5.27 -3.38
C THR A 129 11.82 -6.49 -3.99
N GLU A 130 11.99 -7.69 -3.40
CA GLU A 130 11.35 -8.92 -3.84
C GLU A 130 9.84 -8.86 -3.60
N ALA A 131 9.42 -8.40 -2.42
CA ALA A 131 8.00 -8.25 -2.07
C ALA A 131 7.32 -7.17 -2.92
N GLN A 132 8.01 -6.05 -3.18
CA GLN A 132 7.53 -5.02 -4.09
C GLN A 132 7.30 -5.59 -5.49
N ARG A 133 8.28 -6.34 -6.03
CA ARG A 133 8.17 -6.97 -7.35
C ARG A 133 7.00 -7.95 -7.43
N ALA A 134 6.80 -8.76 -6.40
CA ALA A 134 5.67 -9.70 -6.34
C ALA A 134 4.31 -8.99 -6.45
N ILE A 135 4.15 -7.82 -5.82
CA ILE A 135 2.94 -6.99 -5.96
C ILE A 135 2.79 -6.49 -7.39
N MET A 136 3.87 -6.00 -8.01
CA MET A 136 3.82 -5.50 -9.39
C MET A 136 3.38 -6.58 -10.37
N ASP A 137 3.91 -7.78 -10.21
CA ASP A 137 3.56 -8.93 -11.04
C ASP A 137 2.07 -9.30 -10.89
N GLU A 138 1.48 -9.14 -9.68
CA GLU A 138 0.04 -9.35 -9.46
C GLU A 138 -0.87 -8.31 -10.18
N PHE A 139 -0.31 -7.17 -10.56
CA PHE A 139 -0.98 -6.14 -11.35
C PHE A 139 -0.61 -6.18 -12.84
N ASP A 140 0.10 -7.23 -13.30
CA ASP A 140 0.63 -7.35 -14.67
C ASP A 140 1.56 -6.17 -15.06
N LEU A 141 2.15 -5.50 -14.06
CA LEU A 141 3.07 -4.38 -14.25
C LEU A 141 4.48 -4.91 -14.47
N THR A 142 4.81 -5.23 -15.72
CA THR A 142 6.13 -5.76 -16.07
C THR A 142 7.22 -4.69 -15.94
N CYS A 143 7.82 -4.55 -14.76
CA CYS A 143 9.00 -3.72 -14.55
C CYS A 143 10.28 -4.53 -14.73
N LYS A 144 10.99 -4.28 -15.83
CA LYS A 144 12.32 -4.84 -16.06
C LYS A 144 13.36 -3.95 -15.39
N ALA A 145 14.21 -4.53 -14.56
CA ALA A 145 15.38 -3.83 -14.06
C ALA A 145 16.27 -3.46 -15.24
N VAL A 146 16.54 -2.17 -15.40
CA VAL A 146 17.44 -1.65 -16.43
C VAL A 146 18.87 -1.98 -16.01
N ASN A 147 19.69 -2.46 -16.94
CA ASN A 147 21.10 -2.72 -16.63
C ASN A 147 21.88 -1.40 -16.44
N ASN A 148 23.04 -1.45 -15.79
CA ASN A 148 23.81 -0.23 -15.48
C ASN A 148 24.23 0.55 -16.74
N VAL A 149 24.57 -0.16 -17.82
CA VAL A 149 25.00 0.44 -19.09
C VAL A 149 23.86 1.22 -19.77
N GLU A 150 22.69 0.60 -19.86
CA GLU A 150 21.46 1.20 -20.37
C GLU A 150 21.06 2.40 -19.50
N PHE A 151 21.14 2.25 -18.17
CA PHE A 151 20.80 3.32 -17.23
C PHE A 151 21.68 4.55 -17.45
N GLU A 152 23.01 4.40 -17.48
CA GLU A 152 23.91 5.53 -17.71
C GLU A 152 23.68 6.19 -19.07
N SER A 153 23.31 5.42 -20.10
CA SER A 153 23.02 5.97 -21.43
C SER A 153 21.76 6.85 -21.48
N ILE A 154 20.78 6.62 -20.59
CA ILE A 154 19.51 7.36 -20.55
C ILE A 154 19.37 8.31 -19.36
N LYS A 155 20.32 8.30 -18.44
CA LYS A 155 20.30 9.04 -17.16
C LYS A 155 19.99 10.53 -17.31
N GLU A 156 20.61 11.19 -18.29
CA GLU A 156 20.38 12.62 -18.51
C GLU A 156 18.93 12.90 -18.95
N LYS A 157 18.41 12.10 -19.89
CA LYS A 157 17.03 12.21 -20.36
C LYS A 157 16.04 11.92 -19.23
N LEU A 158 16.32 10.90 -18.43
CA LEU A 158 15.53 10.58 -17.24
C LEU A 158 15.54 11.75 -16.24
N GLY A 159 16.69 12.37 -16.02
CA GLY A 159 16.82 13.56 -15.18
C GLY A 159 16.09 14.80 -15.71
N GLN A 160 15.94 14.94 -17.03
CA GLN A 160 15.11 15.99 -17.63
C GLN A 160 13.62 15.75 -17.38
N VAL A 161 13.15 14.52 -17.55
CA VAL A 161 11.75 14.13 -17.25
C VAL A 161 11.45 14.25 -15.76
N ALA A 162 12.35 13.80 -14.89
CA ALA A 162 12.17 13.91 -13.44
C ALA A 162 11.95 15.37 -13.01
N ARG A 163 12.75 16.29 -13.56
CA ARG A 163 12.64 17.73 -13.28
C ARG A 163 11.35 18.34 -13.83
N SER A 164 10.90 17.95 -15.02
CA SER A 164 9.63 18.47 -15.58
C SER A 164 8.40 18.03 -14.78
N MET A 165 8.50 16.91 -14.07
CA MET A 165 7.46 16.46 -13.13
C MET A 165 7.59 17.05 -11.72
N GLY A 166 8.55 17.96 -11.48
CA GLY A 166 8.73 18.63 -10.19
C GLY A 166 9.54 17.85 -9.14
N GLN A 167 10.34 16.85 -9.53
CA GLN A 167 11.20 16.09 -8.62
C GLN A 167 12.62 16.70 -8.49
N LEU A 168 13.14 16.74 -7.25
CA LEU A 168 14.48 17.26 -6.91
C LEU A 168 15.57 16.19 -7.11
N SER A 169 16.17 16.17 -8.31
CA SER A 169 17.48 15.60 -8.67
C SER A 169 17.79 14.11 -8.37
N PRO A 170 18.60 13.44 -9.22
CA PRO A 170 18.91 12.03 -9.08
C PRO A 170 20.12 11.78 -8.18
N THR A 171 19.96 11.98 -6.87
CA THR A 171 20.97 11.53 -5.91
C THR A 171 20.46 10.26 -5.24
N VAL A 172 21.15 9.14 -5.54
CA VAL A 172 20.88 7.75 -5.12
C VAL A 172 19.91 7.00 -6.04
N TYR A 173 20.36 6.68 -7.26
CA TYR A 173 19.70 5.75 -8.19
C TYR A 173 20.34 4.35 -8.18
N GLU A 174 21.00 3.94 -7.10
CA GLU A 174 21.47 2.54 -6.98
C GLU A 174 20.42 1.58 -6.42
N SER A 175 19.26 2.08 -5.93
CA SER A 175 18.24 1.20 -5.36
C SER A 175 16.84 1.83 -5.20
N PHE A 176 16.56 2.97 -5.81
CA PHE A 176 15.20 3.51 -5.84
C PHE A 176 14.47 2.98 -7.08
N PRO A 177 13.44 2.14 -6.93
CA PRO A 177 12.76 1.61 -8.08
C PRO A 177 11.78 2.68 -8.59
N VAL A 178 11.31 2.48 -9.81
CA VAL A 178 10.44 3.30 -10.68
C VAL A 178 9.10 3.77 -10.02
N PHE A 179 8.95 3.64 -8.70
CA PHE A 179 7.70 3.70 -7.97
C PHE A 179 7.14 5.09 -7.70
N ASP A 180 7.96 6.14 -7.68
CA ASP A 180 7.43 7.51 -7.64
C ASP A 180 6.74 7.88 -8.96
N TYR A 181 7.00 7.16 -10.06
CA TYR A 181 6.34 7.36 -11.37
C TYR A 181 5.02 6.58 -11.52
N PHE A 182 4.81 5.52 -10.74
CA PHE A 182 3.63 4.66 -10.88
C PHE A 182 2.34 5.25 -10.31
N PHE A 183 2.44 6.30 -9.49
CA PHE A 183 1.30 6.91 -8.79
C PHE A 183 0.95 8.32 -9.28
N ILE A 184 1.46 8.71 -10.45
CA ILE A 184 1.11 9.98 -11.13
C ILE A 184 -0.06 9.79 -12.13
N VAL A 185 -0.54 8.54 -12.32
CA VAL A 185 -1.75 8.25 -13.12
C VAL A 185 -2.95 8.04 -12.22
#